data_AF-A0A833IPX9-F1
#
_entry.id   AF-A0A833IPX9-F1
#
_cell.length_a   1.000
_cell.length_b   1.000
_cell.length_c   1.000
_cell.angle_alpha   90.00
_cell.angle_beta   90.00
_cell.angle_gamma   90.00
#
_symmetry.space_group_name_H-M   'P 1'
#
loop_
_entity.id
_entity.type
_entity.pdbx_description
1 polymer ?
#
loop_
_entity_poly.entity_id
_entity_poly.type
_entity_poly.pdbx_seq_one_letter_code
_entity_poly.pdbx_strand_id
1 'polypeptide(L)'
;MHELPHYNECPHCYAPAAVRADGGCLACGRRRDDTEGVDPRMTAVTVDVRHELPCCCFLCGADTDRGKTLSYLSNPARGPMGWLVGLLPGSTRSRRHRQLMPVCGPCTPQLKGLRPITFKAGQEMRLRVHKRFRALYEGVNGRPHLDWG
;
A
#
# COMPACT_ATOMS: atom_id res chain seq x y z
N MET A 1 15.57 -29.39 -7.84
CA MET A 1 15.70 -27.93 -7.97
C MET A 1 14.30 -27.36 -7.83
N HIS A 2 13.98 -26.71 -6.70
CA HIS A 2 12.67 -26.05 -6.55
C HIS A 2 12.77 -24.69 -7.23
N GLU A 3 12.08 -24.52 -8.36
CA GLU A 3 11.85 -23.21 -8.95
C GLU A 3 11.07 -22.38 -7.93
N LEU A 4 11.73 -21.38 -7.34
CA LEU A 4 11.07 -20.44 -6.45
C LEU A 4 10.04 -19.65 -7.28
N PRO A 5 8.79 -19.48 -6.81
CA PRO A 5 7.82 -18.69 -7.54
C PRO A 5 8.39 -17.29 -7.74
N HIS A 6 8.45 -16.85 -9.00
CA HIS A 6 8.87 -15.49 -9.35
C HIS A 6 7.80 -14.51 -8.89
N TYR A 7 7.77 -14.17 -7.60
CA TYR A 7 6.93 -13.05 -7.17
C TYR A 7 7.61 -11.74 -7.61
N ASN A 8 6.85 -10.86 -8.25
CA ASN A 8 7.34 -9.51 -8.55
C ASN A 8 7.37 -8.63 -7.28
N GLU A 9 6.84 -9.12 -6.16
CA GLU A 9 6.73 -8.43 -4.87
C GLU A 9 7.02 -9.40 -3.70
N CYS A 10 7.44 -8.87 -2.55
CA CYS A 10 7.60 -9.66 -1.34
C CYS A 10 6.22 -10.05 -0.75
N PRO A 11 5.92 -11.32 -0.44
CA PRO A 11 4.61 -11.73 0.07
C PRO A 11 4.28 -11.17 1.48
N HIS A 12 5.32 -10.77 2.23
CA HIS A 12 5.19 -10.24 3.59
C HIS A 12 4.88 -8.75 3.63
N CYS A 13 5.69 -7.95 2.92
CA CYS A 13 5.62 -6.48 2.98
C CYS A 13 5.14 -5.84 1.67
N TYR A 14 5.00 -6.63 0.60
CA TYR A 14 4.56 -6.19 -0.72
C TYR A 14 5.41 -5.07 -1.33
N ALA A 15 6.65 -4.93 -0.86
CA ALA A 15 7.68 -4.12 -1.50
C ALA A 15 8.15 -4.82 -2.80
N PRO A 16 8.70 -4.06 -3.77
CA PRO A 16 9.32 -4.64 -4.97
C PRO A 16 10.33 -5.71 -4.61
N ALA A 17 10.38 -6.78 -5.40
CA ALA A 17 11.19 -7.97 -5.13
C ALA A 17 12.70 -7.74 -5.33
N ALA A 18 13.30 -6.84 -4.56
CA ALA A 18 14.74 -6.78 -4.39
C ALA A 18 15.14 -7.76 -3.27
N VAL A 19 15.96 -8.75 -3.63
CA VAL A 19 16.32 -9.89 -2.78
C VAL A 19 17.79 -9.81 -2.41
N ARG A 20 18.11 -10.16 -1.17
CA ARG A 20 19.47 -10.44 -0.72
C ARG A 20 19.95 -11.78 -1.28
N ALA A 21 21.28 -11.99 -1.28
CA ALA A 21 21.87 -13.26 -1.70
C ALA A 21 21.38 -14.48 -0.88
N ASP A 22 20.90 -14.26 0.35
CA ASP A 22 20.35 -15.29 1.25
C ASP A 22 18.84 -15.59 1.01
N GLY A 23 18.22 -14.98 0.00
CA GLY A 23 16.78 -15.13 -0.28
C GLY A 23 15.87 -14.23 0.58
N GLY A 24 16.44 -13.38 1.44
CA GLY A 24 15.71 -12.42 2.25
C GLY A 24 15.24 -11.19 1.47
N CYS A 25 14.06 -10.65 1.82
CA CYS A 25 13.59 -9.38 1.28
C CYS A 25 14.39 -8.21 1.85
N LEU A 26 14.90 -7.32 0.99
CA LEU A 26 15.64 -6.13 1.44
C LEU A 26 14.80 -5.14 2.27
N ALA A 27 13.48 -5.15 2.12
CA ALA A 27 12.59 -4.21 2.80
C ALA A 27 12.16 -4.67 4.21
N CYS A 28 11.83 -5.95 4.39
CA CYS A 28 11.34 -6.46 5.68
C CYS A 28 12.25 -7.50 6.34
N GLY A 29 13.34 -7.91 5.69
CA GLY A 29 14.28 -8.92 6.18
C GLY A 29 13.74 -10.35 6.20
N ARG A 30 12.44 -10.57 5.95
CA ARG A 30 11.85 -11.90 5.91
C ARG A 30 12.23 -12.65 4.64
N ARG A 31 12.37 -13.96 4.79
CA ARG A 31 12.55 -14.90 3.70
C ARG A 31 11.31 -14.93 2.80
N ARG A 32 11.51 -15.01 1.49
CA ARG A 32 10.39 -14.97 0.52
C ARG A 32 9.67 -16.29 0.36
N ASP A 33 10.36 -17.38 0.62
CA ASP A 33 9.85 -18.74 0.67
C ASP A 33 9.11 -19.05 1.99
N ASP A 34 9.25 -18.19 2.99
CA ASP A 34 8.44 -18.24 4.21
C ASP A 34 7.00 -17.79 3.90
N THR A 35 6.05 -18.72 4.01
CA THR A 35 4.62 -18.46 3.81
C THR A 35 3.87 -18.27 5.13
N GLU A 36 4.54 -18.36 6.28
CA GLU A 36 3.88 -18.25 7.57
C GLU A 36 3.30 -16.85 7.77
N GLY A 37 2.00 -16.79 8.05
CA GLY A 37 1.26 -15.53 8.24
C GLY A 37 1.03 -14.72 6.95
N VAL A 38 1.37 -15.24 5.78
CA VAL A 38 1.05 -14.62 4.48
C VAL A 38 -0.39 -14.97 4.12
N ASP A 39 -1.25 -13.96 3.93
CA ASP A 39 -2.58 -14.18 3.35
C ASP A 39 -2.46 -14.23 1.81
N PRO A 40 -2.70 -15.38 1.17
CA PRO A 40 -2.53 -15.54 -0.27
C PRO A 40 -3.56 -14.76 -1.09
N ARG A 41 -4.60 -14.20 -0.45
CA ARG A 41 -5.63 -13.39 -1.11
C ARG A 41 -5.26 -11.91 -1.16
N MET A 42 -4.19 -11.51 -0.50
CA MET A 42 -3.75 -10.13 -0.43
C MET A 42 -2.67 -9.83 -1.47
N THR A 43 -2.58 -8.57 -1.88
CA THR A 43 -1.61 -8.03 -2.84
C THR A 43 -1.40 -6.54 -2.57
N ALA A 44 -0.40 -5.91 -3.19
CA ALA A 44 -0.31 -4.46 -3.20
C ALA A 44 -1.00 -3.86 -4.44
N VAL A 45 -1.54 -2.66 -4.26
CA VAL A 45 -1.96 -1.79 -5.35
C VAL A 45 -1.57 -0.36 -5.02
N THR A 46 -1.17 0.42 -6.04
CA THR A 46 -1.00 1.86 -5.91
C THR A 46 -2.33 2.52 -6.26
N VAL A 47 -2.94 3.19 -5.28
CA VAL A 47 -4.17 3.95 -5.45
C VAL A 47 -3.81 5.41 -5.66
N ASP A 48 -4.18 5.97 -6.82
CA ASP A 48 -4.15 7.41 -7.05
C ASP A 48 -5.47 8.07 -6.60
N VAL A 49 -5.39 9.26 -6.02
CA VAL A 49 -6.58 10.03 -5.57
C VAL A 49 -7.53 10.40 -6.71
N ARG A 50 -7.04 10.42 -7.95
CA ARG A 50 -7.81 10.74 -9.18
C ARG A 50 -8.51 9.51 -9.77
N HIS A 51 -8.12 8.31 -9.34
CA HIS A 51 -8.66 7.07 -9.88
C HIS A 51 -10.00 6.72 -9.23
N GLU A 52 -10.86 6.12 -10.03
CA GLU A 52 -12.14 5.61 -9.56
C GLU A 52 -11.95 4.32 -8.75
N LEU A 53 -12.67 4.20 -7.64
CA LEU A 53 -12.55 3.05 -6.76
C LEU A 53 -13.67 2.05 -7.03
N PRO A 54 -13.37 0.75 -7.15
CA PRO A 54 -14.40 -0.26 -7.38
C PRO A 54 -15.31 -0.44 -6.16
N CYS A 55 -16.57 -0.82 -6.39
CA CYS A 55 -17.58 -1.07 -5.36
C CYS A 55 -17.37 -2.39 -4.59
N CYS A 56 -16.15 -2.68 -4.16
CA CYS A 56 -15.82 -3.84 -3.34
C CYS A 56 -14.86 -3.49 -2.22
N CYS A 57 -14.94 -4.21 -1.11
CA CYS A 57 -14.14 -3.98 0.08
C CYS A 57 -12.66 -4.22 -0.24
N PHE A 58 -11.81 -3.22 -0.02
CA PHE A 58 -10.38 -3.38 -0.31
C PHE A 58 -9.68 -4.42 0.57
N LEU A 59 -10.29 -4.83 1.70
CA LEU A 59 -9.71 -5.80 2.64
C LEU A 59 -10.11 -7.24 2.37
N CYS A 60 -11.38 -7.49 2.06
CA CYS A 60 -11.90 -8.86 1.88
C CYS A 60 -12.47 -9.14 0.49
N GLY A 61 -12.61 -8.13 -0.37
CA GLY A 61 -13.17 -8.26 -1.70
C GLY A 61 -14.69 -8.43 -1.78
N ALA A 62 -15.42 -8.43 -0.66
CA ALA A 62 -16.89 -8.48 -0.69
C ALA A 62 -17.46 -7.20 -1.31
N ASP A 63 -18.59 -7.29 -2.01
CA ASP A 63 -19.26 -6.13 -2.59
C ASP A 63 -19.70 -5.16 -1.49
N THR A 64 -19.51 -3.86 -1.73
CA THR A 64 -19.85 -2.82 -0.77
C THR A 64 -20.03 -1.48 -1.46
N ASP A 65 -21.09 -0.78 -1.10
CA ASP A 65 -21.33 0.63 -1.39
C ASP A 65 -20.76 1.55 -0.30
N ARG A 66 -20.41 0.98 0.86
CA ARG A 66 -19.87 1.71 2.01
C ARG A 66 -18.43 2.17 1.77
N GLY A 67 -18.19 3.45 1.99
CA GLY A 67 -16.86 4.05 2.04
C GLY A 67 -16.44 4.44 3.46
N LYS A 68 -15.14 4.35 3.74
CA LYS A 68 -14.50 4.88 4.96
C LYS A 68 -13.29 5.72 4.60
N THR A 69 -13.20 6.91 5.20
CA THR A 69 -12.07 7.82 4.96
C THR A 69 -10.85 7.36 5.74
N LEU A 70 -9.81 6.95 5.01
CA LEU A 70 -8.48 6.74 5.57
C LEU A 70 -7.77 8.08 5.66
N SER A 71 -7.25 8.41 6.85
CA SER A 71 -6.50 9.64 7.11
C SER A 71 -5.05 9.33 7.43
N TYR A 72 -4.13 9.94 6.69
CA TYR A 72 -2.69 9.76 6.90
C TYR A 72 -1.99 11.12 7.01
N LEU A 73 -0.99 11.19 7.88
CA LEU A 73 -0.12 12.36 7.99
C LEU A 73 1.09 12.12 7.09
N SER A 74 1.28 12.96 6.08
CA SER A 74 2.57 13.05 5.40
C SER A 74 3.43 14.04 6.17
N ASN A 75 4.61 13.57 6.59
CA ASN A 75 5.65 14.46 7.08
C ASN A 75 6.62 14.69 5.91
N PRO A 76 6.65 15.89 5.31
CA PRO A 76 7.54 16.17 4.17
C PRO A 76 9.04 16.16 4.55
N ALA A 77 9.39 16.05 5.82
CA ALA A 77 10.74 16.25 6.36
C ALA A 77 11.55 14.95 6.59
N ARG A 78 11.59 14.00 5.65
CA ARG A 78 12.54 12.87 5.73
C ARG A 78 13.74 13.08 4.82
N GLY A 79 14.73 13.81 5.35
CA GLY A 79 16.05 14.05 4.75
C GLY A 79 16.89 14.94 5.67
N PRO A 80 18.23 14.99 5.53
CA PRO A 80 19.10 15.81 6.40
C PRO A 80 18.70 17.29 6.40
N MET A 81 18.17 17.81 5.29
CA MET A 81 17.64 19.17 5.18
C MET A 81 16.24 19.35 5.81
N GLY A 82 15.47 18.28 6.01
CA GLY A 82 14.14 18.33 6.64
C GLY A 82 14.19 18.59 8.15
N TRP A 83 15.26 18.15 8.82
CA TRP A 83 15.51 18.43 10.24
C TRP A 83 15.74 19.93 10.49
N LEU A 84 16.53 20.59 9.62
CA LEU A 84 16.81 22.03 9.71
C LEU A 84 15.54 22.87 9.55
N VAL A 85 14.65 22.50 8.63
CA VAL A 85 13.38 23.21 8.45
C VAL A 85 12.46 23.03 9.66
N GLY A 86 12.50 21.88 10.34
CA GLY A 86 11.70 21.59 11.54
C GLY A 86 12.01 22.45 12.78
N LEU A 87 13.12 23.20 12.77
CA LEU A 87 13.51 24.12 13.85
C LEU A 87 12.96 25.53 13.67
N LEU A 88 12.39 25.86 12.50
CA LEU A 88 11.74 27.15 12.27
C LEU A 88 10.34 27.17 12.90
N PRO A 89 10.00 28.16 13.74
CA PRO A 89 8.66 28.27 14.30
C PRO A 89 7.63 28.40 13.18
N GLY A 90 6.70 27.43 13.10
CA GLY A 90 5.59 27.39 12.12
C GLY A 90 5.82 26.55 10.85
N SER A 91 6.93 25.81 10.73
CA SER A 91 7.30 25.11 9.49
C SER A 91 6.79 23.67 9.34
N THR A 92 6.29 23.03 10.41
CA THR A 92 5.68 21.69 10.33
C THR A 92 4.27 21.76 9.75
N ARG A 93 4.16 22.07 8.45
CA ARG A 93 2.93 21.80 7.69
C ARG A 93 2.83 20.30 7.42
N SER A 94 2.46 19.54 8.45
CA SER A 94 1.95 18.18 8.25
C SER A 94 0.71 18.27 7.35
N ARG A 95 0.74 17.62 6.19
CA ARG A 95 -0.44 17.54 5.32
C ARG A 95 -1.19 16.27 5.65
N ARG A 96 -2.44 16.43 6.10
CA ARG A 96 -3.33 15.30 6.34
C ARG A 96 -3.98 14.92 5.02
N HIS A 97 -3.58 13.77 4.46
CA HIS A 97 -4.23 13.18 3.31
C HIS A 97 -5.44 12.37 3.76
N ARG A 98 -6.54 12.51 3.04
CA ARG A 98 -7.80 11.80 3.28
C ARG A 98 -8.22 11.13 1.99
N GLN A 99 -8.34 9.80 1.99
CA GLN A 99 -8.85 9.03 0.86
C GLN A 99 -10.07 8.23 1.32
N LEU A 100 -11.21 8.38 0.63
CA LEU A 100 -12.35 7.51 0.84
C LEU A 100 -12.01 6.14 0.24
N MET A 101 -12.13 5.06 1.00
CA MET A 101 -11.87 3.70 0.53
C MET A 101 -13.10 2.81 0.77
N PRO A 102 -13.46 1.92 -0.17
CA PRO A 102 -14.58 1.02 0.00
C PRO A 102 -14.26 -0.07 1.04
N VAL A 103 -15.06 -0.12 2.12
CA VAL A 103 -14.85 -1.04 3.24
C VAL A 103 -16.19 -1.52 3.77
N CYS A 104 -16.37 -2.84 3.81
CA CYS A 104 -17.58 -3.43 4.38
C CYS A 104 -17.62 -3.29 5.92
N GLY A 105 -18.82 -3.39 6.49
CA GLY A 105 -19.03 -3.32 7.95
C GLY A 105 -18.09 -4.22 8.77
N PRO A 106 -17.99 -5.54 8.45
CA PRO A 106 -17.14 -6.48 9.17
C PRO A 106 -15.63 -6.12 9.16
N CYS A 107 -15.13 -5.46 8.12
CA CYS A 107 -13.73 -5.09 8.01
C CYS A 107 -13.41 -3.72 8.63
N THR A 108 -14.41 -2.94 9.05
CA THR A 108 -14.21 -1.62 9.65
C THR A 108 -13.28 -1.63 10.87
N PRO A 109 -13.33 -2.62 11.80
CA PRO A 109 -12.41 -2.67 12.93
C PRO A 109 -10.93 -2.78 12.53
N GLN A 110 -10.64 -3.39 11.37
CA GLN A 110 -9.26 -3.61 10.89
C GLN A 110 -8.59 -2.31 10.43
N LEU A 111 -9.36 -1.24 10.20
CA LEU A 111 -8.83 0.04 9.74
C LEU A 111 -7.89 0.72 10.75
N LYS A 112 -8.06 0.46 12.05
CA LYS A 112 -7.28 1.11 13.12
C LYS A 112 -5.77 0.80 13.03
N GLY A 113 -5.37 -0.30 12.39
CA GLY A 113 -3.98 -0.72 12.25
C GLY A 113 -3.38 -0.55 10.85
N LEU A 114 -4.16 -0.07 9.87
CA LEU A 114 -3.68 -0.02 8.49
C LEU A 114 -2.73 1.13 8.27
N ARG A 115 -1.53 0.79 7.79
CA ARG A 115 -0.56 1.75 7.29
C ARG A 115 -0.32 1.52 5.79
N PRO A 116 -0.22 2.59 4.98
CA PRO A 116 0.24 2.48 3.61
C PRO A 116 1.64 1.89 3.58
N ILE A 117 1.90 1.07 2.57
CA ILE A 117 3.22 0.49 2.30
C ILE A 117 4.19 1.62 1.93
N THR A 118 3.78 2.48 1.00
CA THR A 118 4.49 3.71 0.62
C THR A 118 3.50 4.82 0.31
N PHE A 119 3.99 6.05 0.40
CA PHE A 119 3.25 7.26 0.06
C PHE A 119 4.18 8.19 -0.73
N LYS A 120 3.81 8.52 -1.97
CA LYS A 120 4.47 9.58 -2.73
C LYS A 120 3.65 10.86 -2.58
N ALA A 121 4.32 12.00 -2.37
CA ALA A 121 3.75 13.26 -1.92
C ALA A 121 2.47 13.67 -2.68
N GLY A 122 1.32 13.32 -2.11
CA GLY A 122 0.02 13.93 -2.41
C GLY A 122 -0.88 13.26 -3.43
N GLN A 123 -0.42 12.25 -4.19
CA GLN A 123 -1.24 11.67 -5.25
C GLN A 123 -1.35 10.14 -5.18
N GLU A 124 -0.31 9.43 -4.75
CA GLU A 124 -0.28 7.97 -4.80
C GLU A 124 -0.07 7.34 -3.43
N MET A 125 -0.88 6.32 -3.14
CA MET A 125 -0.82 5.54 -1.92
C MET A 125 -0.74 4.05 -2.25
N ARG A 126 0.36 3.40 -1.89
CA ARG A 126 0.50 1.94 -2.04
C ARG A 126 -0.13 1.25 -0.83
N LEU A 127 -1.16 0.45 -1.05
CA LEU A 127 -1.92 -0.23 0.00
C LEU A 127 -1.87 -1.75 -0.19
N ARG A 128 -1.93 -2.47 0.93
CA ARG A 128 -2.26 -3.90 0.94
C ARG A 128 -3.76 -4.07 0.77
N VAL A 129 -4.17 -4.75 -0.29
CA VAL A 129 -5.57 -4.95 -0.69
C VAL A 129 -5.86 -6.40 -1.05
N HIS A 130 -7.13 -6.78 -1.10
CA HIS A 130 -7.58 -8.06 -1.62
C HIS A 130 -7.37 -8.14 -3.14
N LYS A 131 -7.01 -9.31 -3.68
CA LYS A 131 -6.77 -9.54 -5.11
C LYS A 131 -7.96 -9.14 -5.99
N ARG A 132 -9.20 -9.41 -5.53
CA ARG A 132 -10.43 -8.96 -6.23
C ARG A 132 -10.51 -7.44 -6.36
N PHE A 133 -10.13 -6.70 -5.31
CA PHE A 133 -10.11 -5.25 -5.36
C PHE A 133 -9.10 -4.74 -6.39
N ARG A 134 -7.88 -5.30 -6.40
CA ARG A 134 -6.86 -4.95 -7.39
C ARG A 134 -7.35 -5.21 -8.83
N ALA A 135 -7.91 -6.39 -9.09
CA ALA A 135 -8.39 -6.75 -10.42
C ALA A 135 -9.47 -5.79 -10.93
N LEU A 136 -10.44 -5.42 -10.06
CA LEU A 136 -11.48 -4.46 -10.43
C LEU A 136 -10.93 -3.04 -10.58
N TYR A 137 -10.02 -2.63 -9.71
CA TYR A 137 -9.39 -1.31 -9.77
C TYR A 137 -8.59 -1.10 -11.07
N GLU A 138 -7.80 -2.10 -11.47
CA GLU A 138 -7.06 -2.11 -12.74
C GLU A 138 -8.01 -2.19 -13.95
N GLY A 139 -9.15 -2.86 -13.80
CA GLY A 139 -10.18 -2.92 -14.84
C GLY A 139 -10.88 -1.58 -15.09
N VAL A 140 -11.15 -0.81 -14.03
CA VAL A 140 -11.83 0.49 -14.12
C VAL A 140 -10.87 1.61 -14.58
N ASN A 141 -9.62 1.61 -14.13
CA ASN A 141 -8.69 2.71 -14.38
C ASN A 141 -7.67 2.44 -15.52
N GLY A 142 -7.78 1.29 -16.18
CA GLY A 142 -6.72 0.79 -17.06
C GLY A 142 -5.49 0.34 -16.27
N ARG A 143 -4.64 -0.50 -16.86
CA ARG A 143 -3.39 -0.92 -16.19
C ARG A 143 -2.55 0.33 -15.89
N PRO A 144 -2.14 0.59 -14.64
CA PRO A 144 -1.14 1.62 -14.39
C PRO A 144 0.13 1.26 -15.16
N HIS A 145 0.68 2.23 -15.88
CA HIS A 145 1.98 2.14 -16.53
C HIS A 145 3.02 1.87 -15.43
N LEU A 146 3.47 0.62 -15.31
CA LEU A 146 4.49 0.22 -14.34
C LEU A 146 5.86 0.65 -14.88
N ASP A 147 6.16 1.95 -14.86
CA ASP A 147 7.51 2.44 -15.06
C ASP A 147 8.31 2.20 -13.77
N TRP A 148 8.98 1.05 -13.71
CA TRP A 148 10.05 0.77 -12.76
C TRP A 148 11.39 1.18 -13.39
N GLY A 149 11.62 2.50 -13.43
CA GLY A 149 12.95 3.09 -13.66
C GLY A 149 13.74 3.19 -12.36
#